data_AF-A0A6P1YSS7-F1
#
_entry.id   AF-A0A6P1YSS7-F1
#
_cell.length_a   1.000
_cell.length_b   1.000
_cell.length_c   1.000
_cell.angle_alpha   90.00
_cell.angle_beta   90.00
_cell.angle_gamma   90.00
#
_symmetry.space_group_name_H-M   'P 1'
#
loop_
_entity.id
_entity.type
_entity.pdbx_description
1 polymer ?
#
loop_
_entity_poly.entity_id
_entity_poly.type
_entity_poly.pdbx_seq_one_letter_code
_entity_poly.pdbx_strand_id
1 'polypeptide(L)'
;METPQLKQLMANAQQRGASTLAADCEAVLLERSPKPKPSAPSSGKRRAGNYVCEFHFVCEHDRGVTSDGDRFFWSGSWVVSEEEVIKSIQQGAKLALHNARDDLSYRQGKIIDYRKADRDMVKKRNVGIEFLVAADEQPLAWFGDGTGEKGYKWASDARHDEQADR
;
A
#
# COMPACT_ATOMS: atom_id res chain seq x y z
N MET A 1 15.82 7.66 10.34
CA MET A 1 16.39 6.60 11.22
C MET A 1 15.65 5.32 10.97
N GLU A 2 16.39 4.30 10.54
CA GLU A 2 15.89 2.94 10.39
C GLU A 2 15.54 2.37 11.78
N THR A 3 14.52 1.52 11.87
CA THR A 3 14.05 0.90 13.13
C THR A 3 15.18 0.25 13.98
N PRO A 4 16.23 -0.37 13.39
CA PRO A 4 17.36 -0.89 14.15
C PRO A 4 18.20 0.21 14.83
N GLN A 5 18.41 1.33 14.15
CA GLN A 5 19.18 2.47 14.66
C GLN A 5 18.46 3.13 15.84
N LEU A 6 17.12 3.23 15.77
CA LEU A 6 16.30 3.79 16.84
C LEU A 6 16.30 2.91 18.11
N LYS A 7 16.26 1.58 17.94
CA LYS A 7 16.40 0.62 19.06
C LYS A 7 17.77 0.71 19.72
N GLN A 8 18.84 0.85 18.94
CA GLN A 8 20.19 1.02 19.46
C GLN A 8 20.35 2.35 20.21
N LEU A 9 19.74 3.43 19.70
CA LEU A 9 19.73 4.74 20.37
C LEU A 9 18.98 4.69 21.71
N MET A 10 17.82 4.03 21.74
CA MET A 10 17.04 3.81 22.97
C MET A 10 17.85 3.05 24.03
N ALA A 11 18.51 1.94 23.64
CA ALA A 11 19.32 1.15 24.56
C ALA A 11 20.48 1.96 25.16
N ASN A 12 21.14 2.78 24.35
CA ASN A 12 22.21 3.68 24.80
C ASN A 12 21.67 4.78 25.75
N ALA A 13 20.49 5.32 25.48
CA ALA A 13 19.85 6.34 26.31
C ALA A 13 19.49 5.78 27.69
N GLN A 14 18.95 4.55 27.75
CA GLN A 14 18.63 3.86 29.00
C GLN A 14 19.89 3.57 29.83
N GLN A 15 20.96 3.08 29.20
CA GLN A 15 22.23 2.82 29.88
C GLN A 15 22.87 4.08 30.48
N ARG A 16 22.60 5.24 29.90
CA ARG A 16 23.16 6.54 30.33
C ARG A 16 22.23 7.33 31.26
N GLY A 17 21.08 6.78 31.64
CA GLY A 17 20.09 7.48 32.48
C GLY A 17 19.40 8.66 31.79
N ALA A 18 19.44 8.73 30.45
CA ALA A 18 18.77 9.75 29.64
C ALA A 18 17.30 9.34 29.41
N SER A 19 16.51 9.39 30.48
CA SER A 19 15.13 8.90 30.53
C SER A 19 14.17 9.64 29.58
N THR A 20 14.39 10.94 29.33
CA THR A 20 13.60 11.71 28.35
C THR A 20 13.83 11.22 26.92
N LEU A 21 15.09 11.04 26.53
CA LEU A 21 15.45 10.54 25.19
C LEU A 21 14.98 9.10 24.96
N ALA A 22 15.01 8.26 26.00
CA ALA A 22 14.47 6.91 25.92
C ALA A 22 12.95 6.91 25.69
N ALA A 23 12.21 7.78 26.39
CA ALA A 23 10.77 7.94 26.22
C ALA A 23 10.40 8.45 24.82
N ASP A 24 11.15 9.41 24.28
CA ASP A 24 10.95 9.91 22.92
C ASP A 24 11.20 8.80 21.87
N CYS A 25 12.24 7.98 22.07
CA CYS A 25 12.51 6.84 21.18
C CYS A 25 11.42 5.76 21.27
N GLU A 26 10.90 5.50 22.47
CA GLU A 26 9.82 4.54 22.71
C GLU A 26 8.51 5.00 22.06
N ALA A 27 8.15 6.29 22.17
CA ALA A 27 6.98 6.86 21.52
C ALA A 27 7.05 6.66 19.99
N VAL A 28 8.20 6.96 19.39
CA VAL A 28 8.43 6.75 17.95
C VAL A 28 8.40 5.26 17.57
N LEU A 29 8.86 4.36 18.46
CA LEU A 29 8.75 2.91 18.24
C LEU A 29 7.31 2.40 18.36
N LEU A 30 6.51 2.94 19.28
CA LEU A 30 5.10 2.59 19.47
C LEU A 30 4.23 3.07 18.31
N GLU A 31 4.46 4.29 17.81
CA GLU A 31 3.82 4.80 16.59
C GLU A 31 4.17 3.96 15.36
N ARG A 32 5.38 3.37 15.34
CA ARG A 32 5.85 2.47 14.27
C ARG A 32 5.57 1.00 14.52
N SER A 33 4.97 0.64 15.66
CA SER A 33 4.66 -0.74 15.98
C SER A 33 3.45 -1.22 15.18
N PRO A 34 3.48 -2.42 14.59
CA PRO A 34 2.42 -2.87 13.70
C PRO A 34 1.12 -3.05 14.48
N LYS A 35 0.05 -2.34 14.06
CA LYS A 35 -1.32 -2.69 14.45
C LYS A 35 -1.62 -4.11 13.97
N PRO A 36 -2.39 -4.90 14.74
CA PRO A 36 -2.68 -6.29 14.40
C PRO A 36 -3.26 -6.41 12.99
N LYS A 37 -2.63 -7.26 12.18
CA LYS A 37 -2.99 -7.53 10.78
C LYS A 37 -4.43 -8.06 10.72
N PRO A 38 -5.39 -7.39 10.03
CA PRO A 38 -6.62 -8.06 9.67
C PRO A 38 -6.28 -9.14 8.65
N SER A 39 -6.53 -10.40 9.01
CA SER A 39 -6.39 -11.55 8.12
C SER A 39 -7.30 -11.39 6.90
N ALA A 40 -6.69 -11.40 5.71
CA ALA A 40 -7.41 -11.38 4.45
C ALA A 40 -8.28 -12.64 4.32
N PRO A 41 -9.54 -12.53 3.85
CA PRO A 41 -10.29 -13.71 3.47
C PRO A 41 -9.56 -14.41 2.31
N SER A 42 -9.24 -15.68 2.50
CA SER A 42 -8.69 -16.57 1.48
C SER A 42 -9.50 -16.45 0.19
N SER A 43 -8.81 -16.48 -0.94
CA SER A 43 -9.27 -16.43 -2.34
C SER A 43 -10.34 -17.48 -2.73
N GLY A 44 -11.49 -17.47 -2.04
CA GLY A 44 -12.70 -18.20 -2.37
C GLY A 44 -13.53 -17.42 -3.40
N LYS A 45 -14.22 -18.16 -4.28
CA LYS A 45 -15.11 -17.69 -5.36
C LYS A 45 -15.58 -16.24 -5.23
N ARG A 46 -15.06 -15.38 -6.12
CA ARG A 46 -15.36 -13.94 -6.21
C ARG A 46 -16.86 -13.72 -6.37
N ARG A 47 -17.49 -13.02 -5.41
CA ARG A 47 -18.89 -12.58 -5.52
C ARG A 47 -18.96 -11.36 -6.45
N ALA A 48 -19.98 -11.32 -7.31
CA ALA A 48 -20.31 -10.13 -8.07
C ALA A 48 -20.59 -8.98 -7.08
N GLY A 49 -19.83 -7.88 -7.17
CA GLY A 49 -19.91 -6.77 -6.22
C GLY A 49 -18.60 -6.41 -5.53
N ASN A 50 -17.60 -7.29 -5.54
CA ASN A 50 -16.30 -6.97 -4.92
C ASN A 50 -15.46 -6.01 -5.79
N TYR A 51 -14.71 -5.12 -5.16
CA TYR A 51 -13.72 -4.24 -5.79
C TYR A 51 -12.42 -4.23 -4.98
N VAL A 52 -11.32 -3.76 -5.58
CA VAL A 52 -10.05 -3.61 -4.87
C VAL A 52 -10.08 -2.25 -4.17
N CYS A 53 -10.09 -2.25 -2.84
CA CYS A 53 -10.04 -1.02 -2.05
C CYS A 53 -8.61 -0.55 -1.78
N GLU A 54 -7.63 -1.46 -1.74
CA GLU A 54 -6.21 -1.11 -1.60
C GLU A 54 -5.36 -1.96 -2.55
N PHE A 55 -4.54 -1.30 -3.35
CA PHE A 55 -3.51 -1.92 -4.21
C PHE A 55 -2.16 -1.86 -3.49
N HIS A 56 -1.55 -3.00 -3.24
CA HIS A 56 -0.24 -3.10 -2.60
C HIS A 56 0.79 -3.59 -3.61
N PHE A 57 1.89 -2.85 -3.76
CA PHE A 57 2.98 -3.22 -4.65
C PHE A 57 4.32 -3.16 -3.93
N VAL A 58 5.16 -4.17 -4.18
CA VAL A 58 6.56 -4.14 -3.78
C VAL A 58 7.33 -3.36 -4.83
N CYS A 59 7.87 -2.21 -4.46
CA CYS A 59 8.64 -1.31 -5.31
C CYS A 59 9.89 -0.89 -4.55
N GLU A 60 11.04 -1.40 -4.96
CA GLU A 60 12.30 -1.04 -4.32
C GLU A 60 12.73 0.37 -4.74
N HIS A 61 12.96 1.24 -3.76
CA HIS A 61 13.64 2.54 -3.95
C HIS A 61 12.97 3.47 -4.99
N ASP A 62 11.65 3.58 -4.98
CA ASP A 62 10.91 4.48 -5.90
C ASP A 62 11.18 4.21 -7.39
N ARG A 63 11.54 2.97 -7.76
CA ARG A 63 11.83 2.61 -9.16
C ARG A 63 10.64 2.90 -10.07
N GLY A 64 10.81 3.87 -10.97
CA GLY A 64 9.79 4.29 -11.93
C GLY A 64 8.69 5.17 -11.34
N VAL A 65 8.80 5.55 -10.06
CA VAL A 65 7.91 6.53 -9.44
C VAL A 65 8.35 7.92 -9.85
N THR A 66 7.40 8.76 -10.27
CA THR A 66 7.66 10.18 -10.53
C THR A 66 6.78 11.03 -9.63
N SER A 67 7.36 11.93 -8.84
CA SER A 67 6.63 12.79 -7.92
C SER A 67 6.56 14.22 -8.44
N ASP A 68 5.39 14.84 -8.37
CA ASP A 68 5.20 16.28 -8.62
C ASP A 68 5.13 17.04 -7.27
N GLY A 69 6.14 16.80 -6.43
CA GLY A 69 6.19 17.22 -5.02
C GLY A 69 5.52 16.25 -4.04
N ASP A 70 5.26 16.70 -2.81
CA ASP A 70 4.76 15.83 -1.72
C ASP A 70 3.27 15.49 -1.83
N ARG A 71 2.53 16.15 -2.72
CA ARG A 71 1.07 16.02 -2.82
C ARG A 71 0.62 14.93 -3.79
N PHE A 72 1.38 14.69 -4.86
CA PHE A 72 1.00 13.76 -5.92
C PHE A 72 2.20 13.00 -6.44
N PHE A 73 1.98 11.73 -6.79
CA PHE A 73 2.96 10.92 -7.48
C PHE A 73 2.32 9.98 -8.49
N TRP A 74 3.06 9.68 -9.53
CA TRP A 74 2.82 8.56 -10.42
C TRP A 74 3.57 7.35 -9.92
N SER A 75 2.89 6.21 -9.82
CA SER A 75 3.55 4.94 -9.57
C SER A 75 4.39 4.49 -10.78
N GLY A 76 5.25 3.49 -10.57
CA GLY A 76 5.77 2.68 -11.67
C GLY A 76 4.66 1.94 -12.43
N SER A 77 5.04 1.22 -13.47
CA SER A 77 4.13 0.53 -14.38
C SER A 77 3.76 -0.88 -13.90
N TRP A 78 2.47 -1.14 -13.67
CA TRP A 78 1.96 -2.40 -13.13
C TRP A 78 1.00 -3.11 -14.08
N VAL A 79 1.20 -4.41 -14.28
CA VAL A 79 0.24 -5.24 -15.04
C VAL A 79 -0.96 -5.58 -14.16
N VAL A 80 -2.08 -4.88 -14.34
CA VAL A 80 -3.36 -5.08 -13.63
C VAL A 80 -4.51 -4.97 -14.62
N SER A 81 -5.70 -5.47 -14.27
CA SER A 81 -6.88 -5.33 -15.12
C SER A 81 -7.37 -3.88 -15.12
N GLU A 82 -7.51 -3.26 -16.29
CA GLU A 82 -8.03 -1.90 -16.42
C GLU A 82 -9.46 -1.77 -15.88
N GLU A 83 -10.31 -2.77 -16.12
CA GLU A 83 -11.68 -2.79 -15.60
C GLU A 83 -11.71 -2.76 -14.07
N GLU A 84 -10.80 -3.50 -13.42
CA GLU A 84 -10.67 -3.51 -11.96
C GLU A 84 -10.17 -2.15 -11.46
N VAL A 85 -9.25 -1.50 -12.17
CA VAL A 85 -8.74 -0.16 -11.83
C VAL A 85 -9.86 0.88 -11.91
N ILE A 86 -10.60 0.95 -13.02
CA ILE A 86 -11.71 1.90 -13.20
C ILE A 86 -12.72 1.75 -12.07
N LYS A 87 -13.15 0.51 -11.78
CA LYS A 87 -14.10 0.23 -10.70
C LYS A 87 -13.56 0.67 -9.34
N SER A 88 -12.28 0.43 -9.08
CA SER A 88 -11.65 0.72 -7.80
C SER A 88 -11.48 2.23 -7.58
N ILE A 89 -11.12 2.98 -8.62
CA ILE A 89 -11.02 4.45 -8.57
C ILE A 89 -12.38 5.07 -8.24
N GLN A 90 -13.45 4.60 -8.88
CA GLN A 90 -14.82 5.07 -8.61
C GLN A 90 -15.25 4.90 -7.15
N GLN A 91 -14.69 3.89 -6.46
CA GLN A 91 -14.96 3.61 -5.05
C GLN A 91 -13.90 4.20 -4.11
N GLY A 92 -12.98 5.02 -4.63
CA GLY A 92 -11.97 5.73 -3.85
C GLY A 92 -10.83 4.85 -3.33
N ALA A 93 -10.42 3.85 -4.11
CA ALA A 93 -9.32 2.96 -3.75
C ALA A 93 -8.00 3.68 -3.48
N LYS A 94 -7.17 3.05 -2.66
CA LYS A 94 -5.83 3.51 -2.32
C LYS A 94 -4.74 2.66 -2.98
N LEU A 95 -3.56 3.24 -3.10
CA LEU A 95 -2.34 2.56 -3.51
C LEU A 95 -1.30 2.65 -2.40
N ALA A 96 -0.54 1.58 -2.21
CA ALA A 96 0.52 1.44 -1.22
C ALA A 96 1.77 0.82 -1.88
N LEU A 97 2.89 1.53 -1.81
CA LEU A 97 4.20 1.04 -2.25
C LEU A 97 5.05 0.64 -1.05
N HIS A 98 5.64 -0.54 -1.11
CA HIS A 98 6.41 -1.16 -0.04
C HIS A 98 7.82 -1.50 -0.52
N ASN A 99 8.84 -1.35 0.34
CA ASN A 99 10.19 -1.86 0.03
C ASN A 99 10.23 -3.38 0.14
N ALA A 100 9.58 -3.94 1.17
CA ALA A 100 9.34 -5.36 1.34
C ALA A 100 7.94 -5.63 1.92
N ARG A 101 7.47 -6.88 1.85
CA ARG A 101 6.11 -7.26 2.33
C ARG A 101 5.95 -7.14 3.85
N ASP A 102 7.05 -7.20 4.60
CA ASP A 102 7.01 -7.03 6.05
C ASP A 102 7.08 -5.56 6.47
N ASP A 103 7.32 -4.66 5.50
CA ASP A 103 7.37 -3.23 5.74
C ASP A 103 5.99 -2.58 5.57
N LEU A 104 5.79 -1.50 6.33
CA LEU A 104 4.74 -0.54 6.00
C LEU A 104 5.02 0.10 4.65
N SER A 105 3.97 0.62 4.02
CA SER A 105 4.15 1.39 2.80
C SER A 105 5.00 2.62 3.09
N TYR A 106 6.00 2.83 2.25
CA TYR A 106 6.83 4.04 2.32
C TYR A 106 6.22 5.19 1.50
N ARG A 107 5.28 4.87 0.59
CA ARG A 107 4.53 5.82 -0.21
C ARG A 107 3.12 5.29 -0.46
N GLN A 108 2.11 6.11 -0.19
CA GLN A 108 0.71 5.69 -0.30
C GLN A 108 -0.21 6.88 -0.54
N GLY A 109 -1.46 6.58 -0.89
CA GLY A 109 -2.50 7.58 -0.99
C GLY A 109 -3.71 7.13 -1.77
N LYS A 110 -4.62 8.06 -2.05
CA LYS A 110 -5.83 7.80 -2.84
C LYS A 110 -5.50 7.84 -4.33
N ILE A 111 -5.96 6.83 -5.07
CA ILE A 111 -5.84 6.82 -6.53
C ILE A 111 -6.86 7.81 -7.10
N ILE A 112 -6.37 8.76 -7.91
CA ILE A 112 -7.21 9.79 -8.52
C ILE A 112 -7.29 9.67 -10.03
N ASP A 113 -6.28 9.05 -10.66
CA ASP A 113 -6.27 8.80 -12.10
C ASP A 113 -5.34 7.64 -12.46
N TYR A 114 -5.36 7.20 -13.71
CA TYR A 114 -4.41 6.22 -14.24
C TYR A 114 -4.05 6.52 -15.70
N ARG A 115 -2.90 6.01 -16.14
CA ARG A 115 -2.52 6.01 -17.55
C ARG A 115 -1.94 4.67 -17.97
N LYS A 116 -2.08 4.38 -19.27
CA LYS A 116 -1.41 3.24 -19.90
C LYS A 116 0.01 3.64 -20.23
N ALA A 117 0.97 2.80 -19.85
CA ALA A 117 2.37 2.92 -20.21
C ALA A 117 2.75 1.73 -21.08
N ASP A 118 3.33 2.03 -22.25
CA ASP A 118 3.92 1.01 -23.10
C ASP A 118 5.18 0.47 -22.43
N ARG A 119 5.16 -0.81 -22.04
CA ARG A 119 6.39 -1.49 -21.63
C ARG A 119 7.17 -1.80 -22.89
N ASP A 120 8.20 -1.02 -23.13
CA ASP A 120 9.11 -1.27 -24.24
C ASP A 120 9.90 -2.57 -24.02
N MET A 121 10.00 -3.35 -25.09
CA MET A 121 10.82 -4.56 -25.27
C MET A 121 10.38 -5.85 -24.54
N VAL A 122 10.08 -6.86 -25.37
CA VAL A 122 9.92 -8.30 -25.08
C VAL A 122 8.49 -8.76 -24.75
N LYS A 123 7.76 -9.03 -25.85
CA LYS A 123 6.47 -9.76 -25.98
C LYS A 123 5.20 -8.91 -25.83
N LYS A 124 4.57 -8.66 -26.99
CA LYS A 124 3.19 -8.21 -27.16
C LYS A 124 2.27 -8.86 -26.11
N ARG A 125 1.76 -8.08 -25.15
CA ARG A 125 0.35 -8.11 -24.65
C ARG A 125 0.11 -7.44 -23.30
N ASN A 126 1.12 -7.05 -22.53
CA ASN A 126 0.88 -6.51 -21.20
C ASN A 126 1.13 -4.99 -21.16
N VAL A 127 0.11 -4.22 -21.56
CA VAL A 127 0.03 -2.79 -21.29
C VAL A 127 0.09 -2.62 -19.77
N GLY A 128 1.07 -1.84 -19.29
CA GLY A 128 1.18 -1.55 -17.87
C GLY A 128 0.34 -0.33 -17.51
N ILE A 129 -0.14 -0.29 -16.28
CA ILE A 129 -0.89 0.83 -15.73
C ILE A 129 -0.01 1.55 -14.71
N GLU A 130 0.10 2.86 -14.89
CA GLU A 130 0.68 3.78 -13.91
C GLU A 130 -0.47 4.54 -13.24
N PHE A 131 -0.42 4.64 -11.92
CA PHE A 131 -1.46 5.28 -11.12
C PHE A 131 -1.02 6.68 -10.72
N LEU A 132 -1.89 7.66 -10.88
CA LEU A 132 -1.76 8.95 -10.23
C LEU A 132 -2.39 8.88 -8.85
N VAL A 133 -1.59 9.20 -7.84
CA VAL A 133 -1.97 9.05 -6.44
C VAL A 133 -1.83 10.39 -5.74
N ALA A 134 -2.90 10.81 -5.07
CA ALA A 134 -2.86 11.90 -4.09
C ALA A 134 -2.28 11.33 -2.79
N ALA A 135 -1.05 11.73 -2.47
CA ALA A 135 -0.29 11.17 -1.36
C ALA A 135 -0.94 11.49 -0.01
N ASP A 136 -0.86 10.55 0.93
CA ASP A 136 -1.24 10.76 2.33
C ASP A 136 -0.15 10.25 3.28
N GLU A 137 -0.20 10.70 4.53
CA GLU A 137 0.79 10.38 5.57
C GLU A 137 0.40 9.17 6.42
N GLN A 138 -0.49 8.28 5.92
CA GLN A 138 -0.97 7.13 6.69
C GLN A 138 -0.41 5.82 6.10
N PRO A 139 0.76 5.34 6.57
CA PRO A 139 1.33 4.09 6.09
C PRO A 139 0.35 2.93 6.21
N LEU A 140 0.26 2.14 5.15
CA LEU A 140 -0.58 0.96 5.06
C LEU A 140 0.27 -0.29 5.26
N ALA A 141 -0.28 -1.27 5.97
CA ALA A 141 0.33 -2.59 6.10
C ALA A 141 0.13 -3.39 4.82
N TRP A 142 1.08 -4.25 4.47
CA TRP A 142 0.97 -5.14 3.31
C TRP A 142 -0.27 -6.04 3.40
N PHE A 143 -0.99 -6.18 2.27
CA PHE A 143 -2.13 -7.08 2.15
C PHE A 143 -2.00 -7.98 0.90
N GLY A 144 -1.58 -9.24 1.11
CA GLY A 144 -1.49 -10.24 0.03
C GLY A 144 -0.84 -11.56 0.47
N ASP A 145 -1.23 -12.64 -0.20
CA ASP A 145 -1.14 -14.03 0.27
C ASP A 145 0.22 -14.73 -0.03
N GLY A 146 1.17 -14.05 -0.70
CA GLY A 146 2.52 -14.54 -1.00
C GLY A 146 2.58 -15.53 -2.17
N THR A 147 3.05 -15.15 -3.35
CA THR A 147 4.48 -15.12 -3.73
C THR A 147 4.83 -14.01 -4.76
N GLY A 148 3.90 -13.13 -5.09
CA GLY A 148 4.10 -12.05 -6.09
C GLY A 148 4.47 -10.67 -5.52
N GLU A 149 4.89 -9.75 -6.40
CA GLU A 149 5.17 -8.34 -6.09
C GLU A 149 3.90 -7.50 -5.88
N LYS A 150 2.72 -8.12 -5.87
CA LYS A 150 1.41 -7.45 -5.84
C LYS A 150 0.50 -8.10 -4.80
N GLY A 151 -0.28 -7.28 -4.13
CA GLY A 151 -1.30 -7.65 -3.17
C GLY A 151 -2.54 -6.77 -3.35
N TYR A 152 -3.72 -7.31 -3.04
CA TYR A 152 -4.98 -6.59 -3.20
C TYR A 152 -5.86 -6.79 -1.97
N LYS A 153 -6.30 -5.69 -1.37
CA LYS A 153 -7.36 -5.71 -0.37
C LYS A 153 -8.70 -5.52 -1.04
N TRP A 154 -9.59 -6.47 -0.82
CA TRP A 154 -10.92 -6.47 -1.43
C TRP A 154 -11.96 -5.92 -0.46
N ALA A 155 -12.90 -5.15 -0.99
CA ALA A 155 -14.11 -4.73 -0.28
C ALA A 155 -15.34 -5.13 -1.11
N SER A 156 -16.46 -5.36 -0.43
CA SER A 156 -17.76 -5.59 -1.06
C SER A 156 -18.48 -4.26 -1.24
N ASP A 157 -19.07 -4.03 -2.41
CA ASP A 157 -19.96 -2.89 -2.62
C ASP A 157 -21.27 -3.16 -1.86
N ALA A 158 -21.46 -2.48 -0.72
CA ALA A 158 -22.61 -2.66 0.17
C ALA A 158 -23.97 -2.34 -0.50
N ARG A 159 -23.96 -1.77 -1.72
CA ARG A 159 -25.17 -1.43 -2.47
C ARG A 159 -25.98 -2.64 -2.98
N HIS A 160 -25.52 -3.87 -2.77
CA HIS A 160 -26.25 -5.08 -3.18
C HIS A 160 -26.84 -5.91 -2.03
N ASP A 161 -26.51 -5.62 -0.78
CA ASP A 161 -27.01 -6.42 0.36
C ASP A 161 -28.41 -5.99 0.84
N GLU A 162 -28.95 -4.86 0.36
CA GLU A 162 -30.27 -4.35 0.78
C GLU A 162 -31.45 -4.89 -0.06
N GLN A 163 -31.24 -5.94 -0.87
CA GLN A 163 -32.28 -6.54 -1.72
C GLN A 163 -32.56 -8.03 -1.45
N ALA A 164 -31.92 -8.64 -0.45
CA ALA A 164 -32.06 -10.06 -0.14
C ALA A 164 -32.93 -10.37 1.09
N ASP A 165 -33.69 -9.40 1.62
CA ASP A 165 -34.55 -9.60 2.80
C ASP A 165 -35.98 -9.07 2.54
N ARG A 166 -36.64 -9.61 1.51
CA ARG A 166 -38.08 -9.47 1.27
C ARG A 166 -38.74 -10.83 1.15
#